data_AF-A0A2E4WQY7-F1
#
_entry.id   AF-A0A2E4WQY7-F1
#
_cell.length_a   1.000
_cell.length_b   1.000
_cell.length_c   1.000
_cell.angle_alpha   90.00
_cell.angle_beta   90.00
_cell.angle_gamma   90.00
#
_symmetry.space_group_name_H-M   'P 1'
#
loop_
_entity.id
_entity.type
_entity.pdbx_description
1 polymer ?
#
loop_
_entity_poly.entity_id
_entity_poly.type
_entity_poly.pdbx_seq_one_letter_code
_entity_poly.pdbx_strand_id
1 'polypeptide(L)'
;MADQQRSVRRVLSLDGGGIRGIIPALVLAHLERQKGAPASELFDLIVGTSTGGILALGLSLQDQQGRSLLAAKRMVALYERHGAQIFERSLWRKLRTAGGLFEEAYSHEALEKILHKYFGYKRMGDCGTPVMITSYDIERRKTVFLKSWRPEHSELLCAEASRATSAAPTYFEPVNLQWAEQSRTLIDGGVFINSP
;
A
#
# COMPACT_ATOMS: atom_id res chain seq x y z
N MET A 1 18.02 -6.92 28.17
CA MET A 1 19.33 -7.53 27.81
C MET A 1 19.38 -7.66 26.30
N ALA A 2 20.47 -7.17 25.71
CA ALA A 2 20.88 -7.29 24.32
C ALA A 2 19.96 -6.67 23.23
N ASP A 3 20.00 -5.34 23.13
CA ASP A 3 19.96 -4.68 21.81
C ASP A 3 21.27 -5.03 21.09
N GLN A 4 21.33 -6.23 20.51
CA GLN A 4 22.36 -6.53 19.52
C GLN A 4 21.99 -5.75 18.27
N GLN A 5 22.58 -4.56 18.13
CA GLN A 5 22.52 -3.77 16.93
C GLN A 5 22.95 -4.66 15.75
N ARG A 6 21.99 -5.17 14.96
CA ARG A 6 22.28 -5.87 13.71
C ARG A 6 23.18 -4.95 12.89
N SER A 7 24.40 -5.38 12.59
CA SER A 7 25.37 -4.60 11.79
C SER A 7 24.88 -4.32 10.37
N VAL A 8 23.86 -5.06 9.91
CA VAL A 8 23.24 -4.92 8.59
C VAL A 8 21.76 -4.59 8.76
N ARG A 9 21.34 -3.47 8.17
CA ARG A 9 19.92 -3.11 8.01
C ARG A 9 19.37 -3.75 6.74
N ARG A 10 18.16 -4.30 6.82
CA ARG A 10 17.47 -4.98 5.72
C ARG A 10 16.25 -4.16 5.32
N VAL A 11 16.21 -3.75 4.05
CA VAL A 11 15.09 -2.99 3.49
C VAL A 11 14.39 -3.86 2.46
N LEU A 12 13.07 -3.95 2.54
CA LEU A 12 12.22 -4.55 1.51
C LEU A 12 11.59 -3.43 0.69
N SER A 13 11.86 -3.40 -0.63
CA SER A 13 11.18 -2.50 -1.57
C SER A 13 10.20 -3.26 -2.46
N LEU A 14 9.00 -2.70 -2.62
CA LEU A 14 7.88 -3.31 -3.34
C LEU A 14 7.34 -2.36 -4.41
N ASP A 15 7.57 -2.74 -5.66
CA ASP A 15 7.12 -1.98 -6.83
C ASP A 15 5.59 -1.91 -6.96
N GLY A 16 5.12 -0.87 -7.65
CA GLY A 16 3.75 -0.78 -8.13
C GLY A 16 3.49 -1.69 -9.35
N GLY A 17 2.22 -2.00 -9.61
CA GLY A 17 1.88 -2.87 -10.75
C GLY A 17 0.43 -3.37 -10.88
N GLY A 18 -0.51 -2.83 -10.11
CA GLY A 18 -1.91 -3.28 -10.11
C GLY A 18 -2.04 -4.74 -9.68
N ILE A 19 -2.90 -5.51 -10.36
CA ILE A 19 -3.11 -6.95 -10.06
C ILE A 19 -1.81 -7.77 -9.97
N ARG A 20 -0.75 -7.36 -10.66
CA ARG A 20 0.55 -8.04 -10.65
C ARG A 20 1.24 -8.02 -9.28
N GLY A 21 0.77 -7.22 -8.32
CA GLY A 21 1.21 -7.29 -6.92
C GLY A 21 1.04 -8.66 -6.28
N ILE A 22 0.22 -9.55 -6.86
CA ILE A 22 0.17 -10.96 -6.45
C ILE A 22 1.53 -11.67 -6.58
N ILE A 23 2.38 -11.27 -7.54
CA ILE A 23 3.69 -11.88 -7.78
C ILE A 23 4.63 -11.64 -6.57
N PRO A 24 4.94 -10.40 -6.15
CA PRO A 24 5.75 -10.19 -4.95
C PRO A 24 5.07 -10.73 -3.69
N ALA A 25 3.73 -10.71 -3.60
CA ALA A 25 3.02 -11.31 -2.46
C ALA A 25 3.28 -12.83 -2.34
N LEU A 26 3.27 -13.57 -3.46
CA LEU A 26 3.57 -15.00 -3.49
C LEU A 26 5.03 -15.29 -3.13
N VAL A 27 5.97 -14.47 -3.62
CA VAL A 27 7.39 -14.57 -3.28
C VAL A 27 7.60 -14.35 -1.79
N LEU A 28 6.98 -13.33 -1.20
CA LEU A 28 7.06 -13.05 0.23
C LEU A 28 6.40 -14.15 1.06
N ALA A 29 5.25 -14.68 0.63
CA ALA A 29 4.62 -15.82 1.29
C ALA A 29 5.51 -17.07 1.26
N HIS A 30 6.27 -17.27 0.19
CA HIS A 30 7.28 -18.34 0.14
C HIS A 30 8.45 -18.07 1.08
N LEU A 31 8.97 -16.84 1.10
CA LEU A 31 10.06 -16.42 1.97
C LEU A 31 9.70 -16.58 3.45
N GLU A 32 8.51 -16.12 3.88
CA GLU A 32 8.03 -16.28 5.25
C GLU A 32 7.99 -17.75 5.67
N ARG A 33 7.53 -18.65 4.78
CA ARG A 33 7.53 -20.10 5.03
C ARG A 33 8.95 -20.66 5.14
N GLN A 34 9.85 -20.25 4.26
CA GLN A 34 11.25 -20.72 4.29
C GLN A 34 12.01 -20.24 5.52
N LYS A 35 11.71 -19.03 6.01
CA LYS A 35 12.38 -18.45 7.18
C LYS A 35 11.69 -18.76 8.50
N GLY A 36 10.43 -19.19 8.47
CA GLY A 36 9.62 -19.42 9.67
C GLY A 36 9.31 -18.12 10.43
N ALA A 37 9.39 -16.97 9.76
CA ALA A 37 9.21 -15.65 10.37
C ALA A 37 8.48 -14.71 9.39
N PRO A 38 7.59 -13.83 9.89
CA PRO A 38 6.87 -12.86 9.07
C PRO A 38 7.80 -11.77 8.52
N ALA A 39 7.40 -11.10 7.44
CA ALA A 39 8.17 -10.01 6.85
C ALA A 39 8.58 -8.93 7.89
N SER A 40 7.71 -8.64 8.86
CA SER A 40 7.96 -7.68 9.94
C SER A 40 9.17 -8.00 10.83
N GLU A 41 9.60 -9.27 10.90
CA GLU A 41 10.79 -9.70 11.66
C GLU A 41 12.03 -9.85 10.76
N LEU A 42 11.81 -9.99 9.46
CA LEU A 42 12.86 -10.18 8.46
C LEU A 42 13.49 -8.87 8.01
N PHE A 43 12.72 -7.77 8.01
CA PHE A 43 13.10 -6.46 7.49
C PHE A 43 12.99 -5.36 8.55
N ASP A 44 13.92 -4.41 8.52
CA ASP A 44 13.94 -3.23 9.39
C ASP A 44 13.07 -2.08 8.84
N LEU A 45 12.80 -2.09 7.54
CA LEU A 45 12.00 -1.11 6.82
C LEU A 45 11.33 -1.78 5.61
N ILE A 46 10.05 -1.49 5.41
CA ILE A 46 9.31 -1.90 4.21
C ILE A 46 8.89 -0.65 3.45
N VAL A 47 9.21 -0.58 2.16
CA VAL A 47 8.82 0.53 1.29
C VAL A 47 7.99 0.04 0.12
N GLY A 48 7.04 0.84 -0.33
CA GLY A 48 6.21 0.42 -1.46
C GLY A 48 5.47 1.52 -2.18
N THR A 49 5.19 1.27 -3.46
CA THR A 49 4.40 2.15 -4.32
C THR A 49 3.13 1.43 -4.75
N SER A 50 1.98 2.11 -4.74
CA SER A 50 0.74 1.58 -5.29
C SER A 50 0.38 0.25 -4.62
N THR A 51 0.17 -0.79 -5.41
CA THR A 51 -0.03 -2.14 -4.91
C THR A 51 1.10 -2.63 -3.98
N GLY A 52 2.35 -2.27 -4.26
CA GLY A 52 3.46 -2.52 -3.35
C GLY A 52 3.35 -1.75 -2.02
N GLY A 53 2.76 -0.55 -2.03
CA GLY A 53 2.44 0.22 -0.82
C GLY A 53 1.33 -0.44 0.01
N ILE A 54 0.31 -1.00 -0.63
CA ILE A 54 -0.73 -1.82 0.03
C ILE A 54 -0.08 -3.04 0.71
N LEU A 55 0.81 -3.74 0.01
CA LEU A 55 1.58 -4.85 0.58
C LEU A 55 2.43 -4.40 1.76
N ALA A 56 3.17 -3.30 1.61
CA ALA A 56 4.07 -2.77 2.62
C ALA A 56 3.33 -2.47 3.92
N LEU A 57 2.20 -1.75 3.84
CA LEU A 57 1.36 -1.47 5.01
C LEU A 57 0.84 -2.75 5.67
N GLY A 58 0.34 -3.71 4.87
CA GLY A 58 -0.20 -4.95 5.40
C GLY A 58 0.83 -5.75 6.18
N LEU A 59 2.01 -5.95 5.58
CA LEU A 59 3.10 -6.74 6.15
C LEU A 59 3.73 -6.12 7.40
N SER A 60 3.65 -4.80 7.54
CA SER A 60 4.21 -4.06 8.68
C SER A 60 3.30 -4.01 9.91
N LEU A 61 2.02 -4.36 9.79
CA LEU A 61 1.07 -4.28 10.91
C LEU A 61 1.32 -5.37 11.95
N GLN A 62 1.35 -4.96 13.22
CA GLN A 62 1.53 -5.84 14.37
C GLN A 62 0.44 -5.61 15.43
N ASP A 63 0.21 -6.63 16.27
CA ASP A 63 -0.59 -6.47 17.48
C ASP A 63 0.24 -5.86 18.62
N GLN A 64 -0.39 -5.68 19.79
CA GLN A 64 0.25 -5.12 20.98
C GLN A 64 1.39 -5.99 21.53
N GLN A 65 1.50 -7.25 21.09
CA GLN A 65 2.57 -8.17 21.45
C GLN A 65 3.66 -8.24 20.37
N GLY A 66 3.62 -7.38 19.34
CA GLY A 66 4.57 -7.35 18.24
C GLY A 66 4.37 -8.47 17.22
N ARG A 67 3.24 -9.20 17.25
CA ARG A 67 2.97 -10.28 16.30
C ARG A 67 2.34 -9.72 15.04
N SER A 68 2.81 -10.15 13.86
CA SER A 68 2.25 -9.73 12.58
C SER A 68 0.75 -10.02 12.48
N LEU A 69 -0.05 -9.02 12.14
CA LEU A 69 -1.51 -9.13 11.96
C LEU A 69 -1.89 -9.72 10.60
N LEU A 70 -1.04 -9.49 9.59
CA LEU A 70 -1.27 -9.91 8.21
C LEU A 70 0.01 -10.57 7.66
N ALA A 71 0.04 -11.91 7.71
CA ALA A 71 1.04 -12.68 6.99
C ALA A 71 0.93 -12.44 5.47
N ALA A 72 2.02 -12.61 4.72
CA ALA A 72 2.03 -12.44 3.28
C ALA A 72 1.00 -13.34 2.57
N LYS A 73 0.70 -14.52 3.12
CA LYS A 73 -0.39 -15.39 2.62
C LYS A 73 -1.78 -14.72 2.65
N ARG A 74 -2.06 -13.90 3.67
CA ARG A 74 -3.31 -13.10 3.72
C ARG A 74 -3.29 -12.01 2.64
N MET A 75 -2.13 -11.40 2.39
CA MET A 75 -2.00 -10.42 1.32
C MET A 75 -2.15 -11.04 -0.07
N VAL A 76 -1.69 -12.28 -0.29
CA VAL A 76 -2.00 -13.04 -1.52
C VAL A 76 -3.51 -13.20 -1.70
N ALA A 77 -4.22 -13.56 -0.62
CA ALA A 77 -5.68 -13.75 -0.67
C ALA A 77 -6.44 -12.46 -1.01
N LEU A 78 -5.88 -11.28 -0.74
CA LEU A 78 -6.44 -10.00 -1.19
C LEU A 78 -6.56 -9.97 -2.71
N TYR A 79 -5.48 -10.31 -3.43
CA TYR A 79 -5.47 -10.31 -4.89
C TYR A 79 -6.24 -11.49 -5.49
N GLU A 80 -6.11 -12.69 -4.94
CA GLU A 80 -6.81 -13.88 -5.47
C GLU A 80 -8.33 -13.72 -5.38
N ARG A 81 -8.84 -13.21 -4.26
CA ARG A 81 -10.29 -13.14 -4.01
C ARG A 81 -10.92 -11.87 -4.54
N HIS A 82 -10.19 -10.76 -4.49
CA HIS A 82 -10.74 -9.45 -4.80
C HIS A 82 -10.15 -8.81 -6.04
N GLY A 83 -9.12 -9.41 -6.65
CA GLY A 83 -8.47 -8.86 -7.84
C GLY A 83 -9.42 -8.63 -9.01
N ALA A 84 -10.37 -9.54 -9.24
CA ALA A 84 -11.37 -9.37 -10.29
C ALA A 84 -12.29 -8.16 -10.03
N GLN A 85 -12.63 -7.90 -8.76
CA GLN A 85 -13.47 -6.78 -8.34
C GLN A 85 -12.71 -5.45 -8.33
N ILE A 86 -11.44 -5.46 -7.90
CA ILE A 86 -10.59 -4.27 -7.84
C ILE A 86 -10.14 -3.85 -9.25
N PHE A 87 -9.90 -4.83 -10.13
CA PHE A 87 -9.29 -4.64 -11.45
C PHE A 87 -10.20 -5.14 -12.59
N GLU A 88 -11.51 -4.89 -12.51
CA GLU A 88 -12.51 -5.32 -13.50
C GLU A 88 -12.12 -4.98 -14.96
N ARG A 89 -11.91 -6.01 -15.77
CA ARG A 89 -11.44 -5.88 -17.17
C ARG A 89 -12.44 -5.19 -18.11
N SER A 90 -13.73 -5.17 -17.78
CA SER A 90 -14.80 -4.63 -18.63
C SER A 90 -14.66 -3.11 -18.82
N LEU A 91 -14.27 -2.41 -17.77
CA LEU A 91 -14.13 -0.95 -17.73
C LEU A 91 -12.86 -0.49 -18.45
N TRP A 92 -11.75 -1.21 -18.30
CA TRP A 92 -10.51 -0.95 -19.04
C TRP A 92 -10.69 -1.05 -20.56
N ARG A 93 -11.49 -2.02 -21.03
CA ARG A 93 -11.79 -2.18 -22.45
C ARG A 93 -12.62 -1.00 -23.00
N LYS A 94 -13.56 -0.45 -22.21
CA LYS A 94 -14.35 0.73 -22.59
C LYS A 94 -13.50 1.99 -22.76
N LEU A 95 -12.49 2.18 -21.89
CA LEU A 95 -11.56 3.32 -21.99
C LEU A 95 -10.65 3.26 -23.22
N ARG A 96 -10.25 2.05 -23.64
CA ARG A 96 -9.43 1.87 -24.86
C ARG A 96 -10.18 2.18 -26.16
N THR A 97 -11.52 2.18 -26.13
CA THR A 97 -12.38 2.57 -27.26
C THR A 97 -12.76 4.05 -27.16
N ALA A 98 -11.78 4.92 -27.39
CA ALA A 98 -11.85 6.30 -27.93
C ALA A 98 -13.09 7.21 -27.68
N GLY A 99 -13.82 7.10 -26.56
CA GLY A 99 -15.00 7.96 -26.31
C GLY A 99 -15.42 8.19 -24.85
N GLY A 100 -14.72 7.63 -23.87
CA GLY A 100 -15.07 7.79 -22.45
C GLY A 100 -14.15 8.77 -21.74
N LEU A 101 -14.36 10.08 -21.92
CA LEU A 101 -13.56 11.14 -21.28
C LEU A 101 -14.03 11.52 -19.86
N PHE A 102 -15.01 10.81 -19.28
CA PHE A 102 -15.68 11.25 -18.05
C PHE A 102 -16.00 10.17 -16.99
N GLU A 103 -15.53 8.93 -17.10
CA GLU A 103 -15.75 7.90 -16.06
C GLU A 103 -14.44 7.20 -15.71
N GLU A 104 -14.09 7.11 -14.41
CA GLU A 104 -12.93 6.32 -13.98
C GLU A 104 -13.10 4.84 -14.32
N ALA A 105 -11.97 4.17 -14.57
CA ALA A 105 -11.97 2.75 -14.91
C ALA A 105 -12.44 1.82 -13.79
N TYR A 106 -12.48 2.26 -12.53
CA TYR A 106 -12.76 1.37 -11.40
C TYR A 106 -13.57 2.06 -10.29
N SER A 107 -14.42 1.28 -9.64
CA SER A 107 -15.16 1.70 -8.45
C SER A 107 -14.21 1.91 -7.26
N HIS A 108 -14.06 3.16 -6.87
CA HIS A 108 -13.41 3.64 -5.65
C HIS A 108 -13.89 2.87 -4.41
N GLU A 109 -15.21 2.75 -4.32
CA GLU A 109 -15.94 2.15 -3.20
C GLU A 109 -15.59 0.66 -3.01
N ALA A 110 -15.38 -0.08 -4.09
CA ALA A 110 -15.03 -1.49 -4.00
C ALA A 110 -13.65 -1.68 -3.37
N LEU A 111 -12.64 -0.96 -3.89
CA LEU A 111 -11.29 -1.01 -3.34
C LEU A 111 -11.26 -0.49 -1.89
N GLU A 112 -11.95 0.60 -1.58
CA GLU A 112 -12.05 1.12 -0.21
C GLU A 112 -12.67 0.12 0.77
N LYS A 113 -13.80 -0.50 0.41
CA LYS A 113 -14.43 -1.55 1.24
C LYS A 113 -13.48 -2.71 1.49
N ILE A 114 -12.72 -3.12 0.48
CA ILE A 114 -11.73 -4.20 0.62
C ILE A 114 -10.58 -3.75 1.53
N LEU A 115 -10.02 -2.56 1.32
CA LEU A 115 -8.94 -2.03 2.15
C LEU A 115 -9.39 -1.92 3.61
N HIS A 116 -10.58 -1.39 3.88
CA HIS A 116 -11.14 -1.37 5.24
C HIS A 116 -11.37 -2.76 5.83
N LYS A 117 -11.72 -3.76 5.02
CA LYS A 117 -11.84 -5.14 5.51
C LYS A 117 -10.50 -5.72 5.96
N TYR A 118 -9.40 -5.40 5.28
CA TYR A 118 -8.07 -5.92 5.62
C TYR A 118 -7.36 -5.10 6.70
N PHE A 119 -7.50 -3.78 6.67
CA PHE A 119 -6.81 -2.85 7.57
C PHE A 119 -7.66 -2.41 8.77
N GLY A 120 -8.99 -2.55 8.72
CA GLY A 120 -9.88 -2.01 9.73
C GLY A 120 -9.71 -0.51 9.92
N TYR A 121 -9.53 -0.10 11.17
CA TYR A 121 -9.23 1.28 11.58
C TYR A 121 -7.77 1.46 11.99
N LYS A 122 -6.87 0.57 11.53
CA LYS A 122 -5.45 0.66 11.85
C LYS A 122 -4.84 1.89 11.20
N ARG A 123 -4.06 2.62 11.99
CA ARG A 123 -3.34 3.82 11.57
C ARG A 123 -1.94 3.45 11.12
N MET A 124 -1.30 4.32 10.33
CA MET A 124 0.09 4.09 9.93
C MET A 124 1.01 3.94 11.15
N GLY A 125 0.75 4.67 12.24
CA GLY A 125 1.48 4.56 13.50
C GLY A 125 1.35 3.20 14.20
N ASP A 126 0.35 2.39 13.86
CA ASP A 126 0.19 1.01 14.38
C ASP A 126 1.11 -0.01 13.67
N CYS A 127 1.86 0.42 12.65
CA CYS A 127 2.84 -0.43 11.97
C CYS A 127 4.05 -0.67 12.89
N GLY A 128 4.22 -1.91 13.35
CA GLY A 128 5.34 -2.29 14.22
C GLY A 128 6.69 -2.33 13.49
N THR A 129 6.68 -2.56 12.17
CA THR A 129 7.84 -2.33 11.31
C THR A 129 7.70 -0.98 10.61
N PRO A 130 8.73 -0.10 10.63
CA PRO A 130 8.73 1.14 9.88
C PRO A 130 8.31 0.92 8.42
N VAL A 131 7.37 1.73 7.94
CA VAL A 131 6.85 1.64 6.57
C VAL A 131 6.84 3.01 5.90
N MET A 132 7.28 3.05 4.64
CA MET A 132 7.18 4.22 3.78
C MET A 132 6.43 3.86 2.50
N ILE A 133 5.41 4.64 2.15
CA ILE A 133 4.75 4.51 0.86
C ILE A 133 4.82 5.81 0.07
N THR A 134 4.83 5.69 -1.25
CA THR A 134 4.93 6.84 -2.16
C THR A 134 3.57 7.26 -2.69
N SER A 135 3.34 8.56 -2.81
CA SER A 135 2.20 9.16 -3.50
C SER A 135 2.65 10.45 -4.17
N TYR A 136 1.78 11.10 -4.94
CA TYR A 136 2.07 12.37 -5.59
C TYR A 136 0.93 13.36 -5.34
N ASP A 137 1.26 14.55 -4.82
CA ASP A 137 0.31 15.66 -4.67
C ASP A 137 0.21 16.40 -6.00
N ILE A 138 -0.94 16.29 -6.66
CA ILE A 138 -1.16 16.87 -7.99
C ILE A 138 -1.30 18.40 -7.95
N GLU A 139 -1.87 18.94 -6.87
CA GLU A 139 -2.08 20.39 -6.74
C GLU A 139 -0.75 21.10 -6.43
N ARG A 140 0.05 20.52 -5.54
CA ARG A 140 1.37 21.07 -5.18
C ARG A 140 2.51 20.60 -6.08
N ARG A 141 2.23 19.67 -7.00
CA ARG A 141 3.19 19.07 -7.94
C ARG A 141 4.41 18.51 -7.22
N LYS A 142 4.17 17.76 -6.15
CA LYS A 142 5.24 17.28 -5.25
C LYS A 142 5.05 15.82 -4.89
N THR A 143 6.16 15.08 -4.93
CA THR A 143 6.20 13.70 -4.42
C THR A 143 6.00 13.70 -2.91
N VAL A 144 5.12 12.81 -2.45
CA VAL A 144 4.79 12.62 -1.04
C VAL A 144 5.30 11.26 -0.60
N PHE A 145 6.02 11.24 0.52
CA PHE A 145 6.45 10.02 1.18
C PHE A 145 5.72 9.91 2.52
N LEU A 146 4.66 9.11 2.56
CA LEU A 146 3.95 8.81 3.80
C LEU A 146 4.80 7.82 4.58
N LYS A 147 5.06 8.12 5.85
CA LYS A 147 6.04 7.40 6.69
C LYS A 147 5.42 7.14 8.05
N SER A 148 5.32 5.88 8.47
CA SER A 148 4.63 5.52 9.73
C SER A 148 5.22 6.16 10.98
N TRP A 149 6.53 6.41 10.97
CA TRP A 149 7.27 7.00 12.10
C TRP A 149 7.25 8.53 12.14
N ARG A 150 6.53 9.19 11.22
CA ARG A 150 6.36 10.65 11.25
C ARG A 150 5.04 10.98 11.96
N PRO A 151 5.04 11.82 13.02
CA PRO A 151 3.82 12.21 13.72
C PRO A 151 2.73 12.78 12.80
N GLU A 152 3.15 13.48 11.75
CA GLU A 152 2.26 14.04 10.73
C GLU A 152 1.49 12.98 9.94
N HIS A 153 2.04 11.77 9.79
CA HIS A 153 1.42 10.70 8.99
C HIS A 153 0.89 9.56 9.86
N SER A 154 1.34 9.45 11.11
CA SER A 154 1.03 8.32 12.00
C SER A 154 -0.47 8.15 12.21
N GLU A 155 -1.23 9.25 12.17
CA GLU A 155 -2.67 9.25 12.39
C GLU A 155 -3.50 8.81 11.18
N LEU A 156 -2.94 8.80 9.97
CA LEU A 156 -3.64 8.40 8.76
C LEU A 156 -4.04 6.93 8.83
N LEU A 157 -5.24 6.59 8.37
CA LEU A 157 -5.64 5.18 8.29
C LEU A 157 -4.81 4.47 7.22
N CYS A 158 -4.42 3.22 7.49
CA CYS A 158 -3.71 2.39 6.51
C CYS A 158 -4.56 2.19 5.24
N ALA A 159 -5.89 2.15 5.36
CA ALA A 159 -6.80 2.07 4.22
C ALA A 159 -6.74 3.34 3.35
N GLU A 160 -6.75 4.53 3.97
CA GLU A 160 -6.65 5.83 3.29
C GLU A 160 -5.28 6.01 2.63
N ALA A 161 -4.20 5.69 3.36
CA ALA A 161 -2.84 5.71 2.84
C ALA A 161 -2.66 4.73 1.67
N SER A 162 -3.27 3.54 1.76
CA SER A 162 -3.34 2.55 0.67
C SER A 162 -4.07 3.08 -0.56
N ARG A 163 -5.19 3.80 -0.38
CA ARG A 163 -5.90 4.46 -1.48
C ARG A 163 -5.03 5.53 -2.12
N ALA A 164 -4.43 6.42 -1.33
CA ALA A 164 -3.60 7.51 -1.84
C ALA A 164 -2.39 7.02 -2.66
N THR A 165 -1.72 5.94 -2.22
CA THR A 165 -0.58 5.38 -2.98
C THR A 165 -1.00 4.67 -4.26
N SER A 166 -2.25 4.18 -4.37
CA SER A 166 -2.74 3.34 -5.48
C SER A 166 -3.78 4.01 -6.39
N ALA A 167 -4.05 5.30 -6.19
CA ALA A 167 -4.99 6.10 -6.98
C ALA A 167 -4.42 6.44 -8.37
N ALA A 168 -4.26 5.42 -9.22
CA ALA A 168 -3.62 5.57 -10.53
C ALA A 168 -4.49 6.46 -11.44
N PRO A 169 -3.94 7.54 -12.04
CA PRO A 169 -4.70 8.38 -12.95
C PRO A 169 -5.35 7.58 -14.06
N THR A 170 -6.55 8.00 -14.50
CA THR A 170 -7.43 7.29 -15.45
C THR A 170 -8.06 5.99 -14.94
N TYR A 171 -7.55 5.43 -13.85
CA TYR A 171 -8.10 4.24 -13.20
C TYR A 171 -8.90 4.55 -11.94
N PHE A 172 -8.44 5.54 -11.18
CA PHE A 172 -9.03 5.95 -9.91
C PHE A 172 -9.00 7.49 -9.74
N GLU A 173 -10.00 8.06 -9.06
CA GLU A 173 -10.05 9.41 -8.51
C GLU A 173 -8.89 9.66 -7.57
N PRO A 174 -8.37 10.90 -7.58
CA PRO A 174 -7.47 11.37 -6.53
C PRO A 174 -8.12 11.27 -5.15
N VAL A 175 -7.28 11.04 -4.14
CA VAL A 175 -7.69 10.90 -2.74
C VAL A 175 -7.31 12.17 -2.00
N ASN A 176 -8.29 12.78 -1.35
CA ASN A 176 -8.06 13.94 -0.50
C ASN A 176 -7.72 13.50 0.92
N LEU A 177 -6.48 13.71 1.34
CA LEU A 177 -6.05 13.47 2.72
C LEU A 177 -5.64 14.77 3.39
N GLN A 178 -5.87 14.85 4.69
CA GLN A 178 -5.52 16.01 5.50
C GLN A 178 -4.58 15.60 6.63
N TRP A 179 -3.48 16.33 6.75
CA TRP A 179 -2.61 16.28 7.93
C TRP A 179 -1.85 17.59 8.08
N ALA A 180 -1.45 17.91 9.32
CA ALA A 180 -0.79 19.17 9.67
C ALA A 180 -1.57 20.40 9.13
N GLU A 181 -2.89 20.38 9.28
CA GLU A 181 -3.82 21.43 8.83
C GLU A 181 -3.81 21.71 7.31
N GLN A 182 -3.19 20.83 6.51
CA GLN A 182 -3.10 20.98 5.06
C GLN A 182 -3.82 19.82 4.35
N SER A 183 -4.80 20.17 3.51
CA SER A 183 -5.40 19.24 2.55
C SER A 183 -4.44 18.96 1.40
N ARG A 184 -4.38 17.71 0.94
CA ARG A 184 -3.56 17.24 -0.18
C ARG A 184 -4.38 16.33 -1.07
N THR A 185 -4.33 16.62 -2.37
CA THR A 185 -4.99 15.84 -3.41
C THR A 185 -3.98 14.86 -4.00
N LEU A 186 -4.10 13.59 -3.59
CA LEU A 186 -3.08 12.56 -3.79
C LEU A 186 -3.46 11.57 -4.90
N ILE A 187 -2.49 11.25 -5.76
CA ILE A 187 -2.57 10.20 -6.78
C ILE A 187 -1.45 9.18 -6.60
N ASP A 188 -1.51 8.10 -7.39
CA ASP A 188 -0.56 6.99 -7.32
C ASP A 188 0.90 7.46 -7.42
N GLY A 189 1.75 6.94 -6.53
CA GLY A 189 3.16 7.27 -6.49
C GLY A 189 3.92 6.85 -7.74
N GLY A 190 3.44 5.85 -8.48
CA GLY A 190 4.00 5.33 -9.72
C GLY A 190 3.98 6.32 -10.88
N VAL A 191 3.26 7.44 -10.75
CA VAL A 191 3.37 8.61 -11.64
C VAL A 191 4.78 9.19 -11.62
N PHE A 192 5.51 9.04 -10.51
CA PHE A 192 6.87 9.55 -10.34
C PHE A 192 7.88 8.46 -9.97
N ILE A 193 7.58 7.60 -9.00
CA ILE A 193 8.47 6.53 -8.51
C ILE A 193 7.65 5.24 -8.44
N ASN A 194 7.81 4.35 -9.43
CA ASN A 194 7.17 3.03 -9.41
C ASN A 194 8.02 1.95 -8.71
N SER A 195 9.32 2.18 -8.58
CA SER A 195 10.26 1.33 -7.85
C SER A 195 10.94 2.17 -6.77
N PRO A 196 10.43 2.13 -5.53
CA PRO A 196 10.81 3.05 -4.45
C PRO A 196 12.06 2.65 -3.66
#